data_AF-A0A4S8S740-F1
#
_entry.id   AF-A0A4S8S740-F1
#
_cell.length_a   1.000
_cell.length_b   1.000
_cell.length_c   1.000
_cell.angle_alpha   90.00
_cell.angle_beta   90.00
_cell.angle_gamma   90.00
#
_symmetry.space_group_name_H-M   'P 1'
#
loop_
_entity.id
_entity.type
_entity.pdbx_description
1 polymer ?
#
loop_
_entity_poly.entity_id
_entity_poly.type
_entity_poly.pdbx_seq_one_letter_code
_entity_poly.pdbx_strand_id
1 'polypeptide(L)'
;MRTQDRIVCKLGKNGKTLYHLNFPIEATPVKSIDDIPEKEMASLNLFSGATGILRASHREIDESKSIHPQFPFHPHKRQQKLCPNEIVKLEIGIWAMGVHYDAGESISVRIGGQYPSIAEFTSFSGPRPEHELNRGEHIIHSGPDHPSRIILPFVEVNV
;
A
#
# COMPACT_ATOMS: atom_id res chain seq x y z
N MET A 1 10.28 0.42 16.61
CA MET A 1 9.09 -0.32 16.14
C MET A 1 8.55 0.46 14.96
N ARG A 2 8.59 -0.08 13.75
CA ARG A 2 8.34 0.69 12.52
C ARG A 2 7.23 0.03 11.71
N THR A 3 6.10 0.69 11.55
CA THR A 3 5.07 0.28 10.58
C THR A 3 5.51 0.75 9.21
N GLN A 4 5.42 -0.13 8.22
CA GLN A 4 5.60 0.20 6.82
C GLN A 4 4.27 -0.04 6.12
N ASP A 5 3.67 1.04 5.66
CA ASP A 5 2.48 1.06 4.82
C ASP A 5 2.95 1.14 3.37
N ARG A 6 2.42 0.25 2.53
CA ARG A 6 2.69 0.23 1.10
C ARG A 6 1.40 0.43 0.33
N ILE A 7 1.45 1.21 -0.74
CA ILE A 7 0.42 1.17 -1.80
C ILE A 7 1.08 0.82 -3.11
N VAL A 8 0.34 0.08 -3.91
CA VAL A 8 0.60 -0.08 -5.32
C VAL A 8 -0.50 0.63 -6.09
N CYS A 9 -0.18 1.79 -6.66
CA CYS A 9 -1.10 2.64 -7.40
C CYS A 9 -0.89 2.48 -8.91
N LYS A 10 -1.97 2.69 -9.67
CA LYS A 10 -1.92 2.89 -11.11
C LYS A 10 -1.69 4.37 -11.43
N LEU A 11 -0.78 4.66 -12.35
CA LEU A 11 -0.56 5.99 -12.90
C LEU A 11 -1.00 6.02 -14.36
N GLY A 12 -1.66 7.10 -14.76
CA GLY A 12 -2.00 7.37 -16.15
C GLY A 12 -0.78 7.80 -16.95
N LYS A 13 -0.97 7.97 -18.26
CA LYS A 13 0.08 8.40 -19.20
C LYS A 13 0.72 9.75 -18.85
N ASN A 14 0.01 10.58 -18.09
CA ASN A 14 0.46 11.87 -17.59
C ASN A 14 1.17 11.78 -16.22
N GLY A 15 1.39 10.58 -15.68
CA GLY A 15 1.99 10.35 -14.37
C GLY A 15 1.06 10.63 -13.18
N LYS A 16 -0.18 11.04 -13.39
CA LYS A 16 -1.16 11.25 -12.31
C LYS A 16 -1.72 9.91 -11.82
N THR A 17 -2.09 9.85 -10.54
CA THR A 17 -2.75 8.67 -9.97
C THR A 17 -4.11 8.48 -10.63
N LEU A 18 -4.38 7.27 -11.11
CA LEU A 18 -5.71 6.88 -11.55
C LEU A 18 -6.44 6.22 -10.39
N TYR A 19 -7.67 6.66 -10.17
CA TYR A 19 -8.58 6.06 -9.20
C TYR A 19 -9.58 5.17 -9.94
N HIS A 20 -10.05 4.14 -9.25
CA HIS A 20 -11.23 3.38 -9.66
C HIS A 20 -12.42 3.83 -8.83
N LEU A 21 -13.55 4.07 -9.48
CA LEU A 21 -14.80 4.39 -8.81
C LEU A 21 -15.47 3.10 -8.33
N ASN A 22 -15.79 3.02 -7.03
CA ASN A 22 -16.34 1.80 -6.42
C ASN A 22 -17.82 1.53 -6.78
N PHE A 23 -18.46 2.42 -7.53
CA PHE A 23 -19.84 2.30 -8.02
C PHE A 23 -19.93 2.74 -9.49
N PRO A 24 -20.98 2.32 -10.22
CA PRO A 24 -21.17 2.72 -11.61
C PRO A 24 -21.25 4.25 -11.75
N ILE A 25 -20.56 4.82 -12.74
CA ILE A 25 -20.51 6.28 -12.97
C ILE A 25 -21.90 6.85 -13.27
N GLU A 26 -22.78 6.04 -13.87
CA GLU A 26 -24.17 6.38 -14.19
C GLU A 26 -25.04 6.57 -12.94
N ALA A 27 -24.62 6.02 -11.80
CA ALA A 27 -25.29 6.18 -10.51
C ALA A 27 -24.84 7.44 -9.74
N THR A 28 -24.07 8.33 -10.39
CA THR A 28 -23.40 9.46 -9.76
C THR A 28 -23.82 10.79 -10.40
N PRO A 29 -23.68 11.92 -9.68
CA PRO A 29 -23.93 13.24 -10.26
C PRO A 29 -22.79 13.74 -11.17
N VAL A 30 -21.68 13.00 -11.27
CA VAL A 30 -20.49 13.38 -12.05
C VAL A 30 -20.38 12.56 -13.34
N LYS A 31 -19.69 13.11 -14.35
CA LYS A 31 -19.49 12.42 -15.64
C LYS A 31 -18.13 11.73 -15.74
N SER A 32 -17.19 12.13 -14.89
CA SER A 32 -15.86 11.54 -14.78
C SER A 32 -15.38 11.59 -13.33
N ILE A 33 -14.37 10.76 -13.02
CA ILE A 33 -13.70 10.77 -11.70
C ILE A 33 -13.01 12.12 -11.46
N ASP A 34 -12.48 12.75 -12.50
CA ASP A 34 -11.81 14.06 -12.41
C ASP A 34 -12.78 15.20 -12.04
N ASP A 35 -14.09 14.99 -12.22
CA ASP A 35 -15.13 15.97 -11.84
C ASP A 35 -15.56 15.87 -10.37
N ILE A 36 -15.08 14.87 -9.61
CA ILE A 36 -15.43 14.70 -8.20
C ILE A 36 -14.78 15.83 -7.39
N PRO A 37 -15.57 16.64 -6.65
CA PRO A 37 -15.00 17.66 -5.78
C PRO A 37 -14.05 17.05 -4.75
N GLU A 38 -12.90 17.69 -4.50
CA GLU A 38 -11.87 17.18 -3.56
C GLU A 38 -12.43 16.82 -2.18
N LYS A 39 -13.36 17.64 -1.66
CA LYS A 39 -14.05 17.43 -0.38
C LYS A 39 -14.96 16.18 -0.35
N GLU A 40 -15.31 15.64 -1.52
CA GLU A 40 -16.15 14.45 -1.70
C GLU A 40 -15.32 13.22 -2.10
N MET A 41 -14.00 13.38 -2.31
CA MET A 41 -13.10 12.24 -2.55
C MET A 41 -12.86 11.49 -1.23
N ALA A 42 -13.14 10.18 -1.25
CA ALA A 42 -13.04 9.30 -0.10
C ALA A 42 -12.61 7.89 -0.53
N SER A 43 -12.02 7.11 0.36
CA SER A 43 -11.73 5.69 0.14
C SER A 43 -13.02 4.87 -0.06
N LEU A 44 -14.17 5.38 0.41
CA LEU A 44 -15.47 4.75 0.22
C LEU A 44 -15.96 4.81 -1.23
N ASN A 45 -15.68 5.91 -1.95
CA ASN A 45 -16.07 6.04 -3.36
C ASN A 45 -14.91 5.76 -4.33
N LEU A 46 -13.66 5.96 -3.91
CA LEU A 46 -12.48 5.83 -4.76
C LEU A 46 -11.49 4.80 -4.23
N PHE A 47 -11.08 3.90 -5.10
CA PHE A 47 -9.97 2.98 -4.88
C PHE A 47 -8.70 3.51 -5.55
N SER A 48 -7.67 3.78 -4.75
CA SER A 48 -6.39 4.35 -5.22
C SER A 48 -5.29 3.29 -5.45
N GLY A 49 -5.57 2.03 -5.11
CA GLY A 49 -4.62 0.93 -5.22
C GLY A 49 -4.64 0.01 -3.99
N ALA A 50 -4.09 -1.19 -4.16
CA ALA A 50 -4.02 -2.14 -3.05
C ALA A 50 -2.92 -1.78 -2.07
N THR A 51 -3.17 -2.08 -0.80
CA THR A 51 -2.28 -1.76 0.30
C THR A 51 -1.70 -3.01 0.95
N GLY A 52 -0.57 -2.83 1.63
CA GLY A 52 0.03 -3.83 2.50
C GLY A 52 0.62 -3.14 3.72
N ILE A 53 0.38 -3.67 4.91
CA ILE A 53 0.77 -3.05 6.17
C ILE A 53 1.45 -4.10 7.04
N LEU A 54 2.65 -3.78 7.52
CA LEU A 54 3.33 -4.63 8.49
C LEU A 54 4.09 -3.78 9.51
N ARG A 55 3.95 -4.17 10.77
CA ARG A 55 4.83 -3.68 11.83
C ARG A 55 6.10 -4.53 11.86
N ALA A 56 7.27 -3.90 11.74
CA ALA A 56 8.56 -4.60 11.69
C ALA A 56 8.84 -5.51 12.91
N SER A 57 8.26 -5.21 14.08
CA SER A 57 8.37 -6.08 15.25
C SER A 57 7.51 -7.34 15.17
N HIS A 58 6.55 -7.41 14.25
CA HIS A 58 5.72 -8.60 13.99
C HIS A 58 6.12 -9.30 12.68
N ARG A 59 7.36 -9.09 12.21
CA ARG A 59 7.88 -9.66 10.96
C ARG A 59 8.04 -11.19 10.94
N GLU A 60 7.67 -11.88 12.02
CA GLU A 60 7.70 -13.36 12.07
C GLU A 60 6.81 -13.94 10.96
N ILE A 61 7.24 -15.02 10.33
CA ILE A 61 6.48 -15.74 9.31
C ILE A 61 6.36 -17.20 9.76
N ASP A 62 5.16 -17.75 9.66
CA ASP A 62 4.91 -19.19 9.81
C ASP A 62 4.52 -19.74 8.43
N GLU A 63 5.52 -20.24 7.70
CA GLU A 63 5.38 -20.71 6.32
C GLU A 63 4.42 -21.89 6.17
N SER A 64 4.19 -22.66 7.24
CA SER A 64 3.23 -23.77 7.21
C SER A 64 1.78 -23.30 7.05
N LYS A 65 1.53 -22.01 7.28
CA LYS A 65 0.22 -21.35 7.17
C LYS A 65 0.15 -20.31 6.06
N SER A 66 1.26 -20.03 5.39
CA SER A 66 1.27 -19.17 4.21
C SER A 66 0.38 -19.80 3.14
N ILE A 67 -0.67 -19.08 2.72
CA ILE A 67 -1.61 -19.56 1.69
C ILE A 67 -1.03 -19.44 0.27
N HIS A 68 0.05 -18.68 0.12
CA HIS A 68 0.75 -18.43 -1.14
C HIS A 68 2.19 -17.95 -0.84
N PRO A 69 3.21 -18.25 -1.67
CA PRO A 69 4.59 -17.81 -1.41
C PRO A 69 4.76 -16.28 -1.33
N GLN A 70 3.85 -15.53 -1.94
CA GLN A 70 3.83 -14.06 -1.95
C GLN A 70 2.79 -13.48 -0.95
N PHE A 71 2.15 -14.32 -0.14
CA PHE A 71 1.19 -13.93 0.88
C PHE A 71 1.56 -14.59 2.23
N PRO A 72 2.62 -14.08 2.90
CA PRO A 72 3.16 -14.70 4.09
C PRO A 72 2.17 -14.61 5.26
N PHE A 73 2.08 -15.69 6.03
CA PHE A 73 1.29 -15.67 7.27
C PHE A 73 2.14 -15.14 8.43
N HIS A 74 1.77 -13.97 8.94
CA HIS A 74 2.35 -13.41 10.16
C HIS A 74 1.54 -13.84 11.39
N PRO A 75 2.11 -14.62 12.33
CA PRO A 75 1.35 -15.15 13.45
C PRO A 75 1.01 -14.08 14.51
N HIS A 76 1.72 -12.94 14.50
CA HIS A 76 1.60 -11.84 15.46
C HIS A 76 1.71 -12.22 16.95
N LYS A 77 2.25 -13.40 17.29
CA LYS A 77 2.31 -13.93 18.65
C LYS A 77 3.31 -13.23 19.57
N ARG A 78 4.37 -12.64 19.02
CA ARG A 78 5.40 -11.94 19.79
C ARG A 78 5.94 -10.72 19.05
N GLN A 79 6.55 -9.82 19.82
CA GLN A 79 7.24 -8.65 19.30
C GLN A 79 8.75 -8.89 19.27
N GLN A 80 9.34 -8.87 18.09
CA GLN A 80 10.78 -8.83 17.84
C GLN A 80 11.23 -7.36 17.72
N LYS A 81 11.42 -6.68 18.85
CA LYS A 81 11.87 -5.27 18.85
C LYS A 81 13.20 -5.13 18.11
N LEU A 82 13.40 -3.97 17.48
CA LEU A 82 14.61 -3.67 16.72
C LEU A 82 15.51 -2.75 17.53
N CYS A 83 16.81 -2.97 17.43
CA CYS A 83 17.84 -2.03 17.85
C CYS A 83 17.96 -0.87 16.84
N PRO A 84 18.47 0.30 17.26
CA PRO A 84 18.85 1.35 16.32
C PRO A 84 19.79 0.82 15.24
N ASN A 85 19.55 1.20 13.98
CA ASN A 85 20.32 0.79 12.80
C ASN A 85 20.31 -0.72 12.48
N GLU A 86 19.50 -1.52 13.16
CA GLU A 86 19.29 -2.92 12.79
C GLU A 86 18.56 -3.01 11.44
N ILE A 87 19.18 -3.66 10.46
CA ILE A 87 18.59 -3.92 9.15
C ILE A 87 17.82 -5.24 9.23
N VAL A 88 16.53 -5.20 8.90
CA VAL A 88 15.67 -6.39 8.86
C VAL A 88 14.95 -6.49 7.52
N LYS A 89 14.76 -7.73 7.04
CA LYS A 89 13.87 -8.01 5.91
C LYS A 89 12.42 -7.98 6.38
N LEU A 90 11.56 -7.32 5.59
CA LEU A 90 10.12 -7.36 5.76
C LEU A 90 9.49 -7.96 4.51
N GLU A 91 8.70 -9.02 4.69
CA GLU A 91 7.82 -9.54 3.65
C GLU A 91 6.42 -9.03 3.94
N ILE A 92 5.89 -8.20 3.04
CA ILE A 92 4.63 -7.50 3.27
C ILE A 92 3.66 -7.97 2.19
N GLY A 93 2.67 -8.76 2.59
CA GLY A 93 1.56 -9.12 1.73
C GLY A 93 0.80 -7.86 1.31
N ILE A 94 0.53 -7.74 0.01
CA ILE A 94 -0.30 -6.69 -0.56
C ILE A 94 -1.65 -7.33 -0.88
N TRP A 95 -2.73 -6.66 -0.51
CA TRP A 95 -4.08 -7.15 -0.81
C TRP A 95 -4.23 -7.42 -2.31
N ALA A 96 -4.93 -8.51 -2.63
CA ALA A 96 -5.11 -8.91 -4.02
C ALA A 96 -5.90 -7.85 -4.80
N MET A 97 -5.46 -7.57 -6.02
CA MET A 97 -6.17 -6.69 -6.95
C MET A 97 -5.96 -7.15 -8.39
N GLY A 98 -6.96 -6.87 -9.24
CA GLY A 98 -6.83 -6.96 -10.69
C GLY A 98 -6.73 -5.56 -11.27
N VAL A 99 -5.68 -5.28 -12.03
CA VAL A 99 -5.47 -3.97 -12.66
C VAL A 99 -5.02 -4.19 -14.11
N HIS A 100 -5.79 -3.66 -15.05
CA HIS A 100 -5.40 -3.57 -16.45
C HIS A 100 -4.50 -2.33 -16.64
N TYR A 101 -3.42 -2.45 -17.41
CA TYR A 101 -2.56 -1.33 -17.80
C TYR A 101 -2.53 -1.17 -19.32
N ASP A 102 -2.97 -0.02 -19.80
CA ASP A 102 -2.85 0.41 -21.18
C ASP A 102 -1.44 0.90 -21.50
N ALA A 103 -1.11 0.93 -22.80
CA ALA A 103 0.16 1.47 -23.26
C ALA A 103 0.40 2.91 -22.77
N GLY A 104 1.51 3.10 -22.05
CA GLY A 104 1.93 4.37 -21.46
C GLY A 104 1.50 4.58 -20.01
N GLU A 105 0.65 3.71 -19.46
CA GLU A 105 0.35 3.71 -18.03
C GLU A 105 1.45 3.01 -17.24
N SER A 106 1.54 3.30 -15.94
CA SER A 106 2.61 2.75 -15.10
C SER A 106 2.15 2.44 -13.68
N ILE A 107 3.02 1.76 -12.94
CA ILE A 107 2.83 1.41 -11.54
C ILE A 107 3.66 2.33 -10.64
N SER A 108 3.07 2.76 -9.53
CA SER A 108 3.76 3.50 -8.47
C SER A 108 3.72 2.70 -7.18
N VAL A 109 4.89 2.43 -6.61
CA VAL A 109 5.01 1.82 -5.28
C VAL A 109 5.33 2.93 -4.30
N ARG A 110 4.41 3.16 -3.36
CA ARG A 110 4.57 4.15 -2.30
C ARG A 110 4.86 3.45 -1.00
N ILE A 111 5.85 3.94 -0.26
CA ILE A 111 6.25 3.40 1.03
C ILE A 111 6.19 4.54 2.05
N GLY A 112 5.40 4.36 3.10
CA GLY A 112 5.23 5.33 4.17
C GLY A 112 5.19 4.67 5.55
N GLY A 113 5.22 5.50 6.59
CA GLY A 113 4.93 5.08 7.97
C GLY A 113 3.52 5.46 8.41
N GLN A 114 2.63 5.74 7.46
CA GLN A 114 1.23 6.06 7.68
C GLN A 114 0.34 5.43 6.63
N TYR A 115 -0.89 5.12 7.04
CA TYR A 115 -1.93 4.74 6.13
C TYR A 115 -2.13 5.87 5.10
N PRO A 116 -2.07 5.55 3.81
CA PRO A 116 -2.16 6.55 2.75
C PRO A 116 -3.62 6.78 2.37
N SER A 117 -4.34 7.44 3.26
CA SER A 117 -5.73 7.80 3.04
C SER A 117 -5.87 8.89 1.98
N ILE A 118 -6.96 8.84 1.21
CA ILE A 118 -7.56 10.04 0.64
C ILE A 118 -7.98 10.89 1.86
N ALA A 119 -7.73 12.21 1.88
CA ALA A 119 -7.73 13.07 3.09
C ALA A 119 -9.11 13.26 3.79
N GLU A 120 -9.90 12.20 3.86
CA GLU A 120 -11.26 12.10 4.37
C GLU A 120 -11.33 12.07 5.90
N PHE A 121 -10.31 11.52 6.57
CA PHE A 121 -10.25 11.45 8.03
C PHE A 121 -9.18 12.39 8.56
N THR A 122 -9.62 13.32 9.42
CA THR A 122 -8.73 14.22 10.17
C THR A 122 -7.72 13.44 11.02
N SER A 123 -8.06 12.22 11.45
CA SER A 123 -7.16 11.31 12.18
C SER A 123 -5.87 10.96 11.43
N PHE A 124 -5.85 11.05 10.09
CA PHE A 124 -4.64 10.81 9.29
C PHE A 124 -3.89 12.10 8.93
N SER A 125 -4.51 13.26 9.15
CA SER A 125 -3.96 14.59 8.83
C SER A 125 -3.61 15.43 10.06
N GLY A 126 -4.04 15.01 11.25
CA GLY A 126 -3.79 15.67 12.53
C GLY A 126 -2.49 15.24 13.21
N PRO A 127 -2.18 15.78 14.40
CA PRO A 127 -1.03 15.38 15.20
C PRO A 127 -1.02 13.87 15.46
N ARG A 128 0.17 13.26 15.40
CA ARG A 128 0.32 11.83 15.67
C ARG A 128 -0.13 11.51 17.10
N PRO A 129 -0.92 10.44 17.30
CA PRO A 129 -1.34 10.08 18.65
C PRO A 129 -0.13 9.64 19.48
N GLU A 130 -0.15 9.90 20.79
CA GLU A 130 0.98 9.61 21.68
C GLU A 130 1.40 8.12 21.65
N HIS A 131 0.42 7.23 21.47
CA HIS A 131 0.63 5.79 21.41
C HIS A 131 1.24 5.30 20.08
N GLU A 132 1.39 6.17 19.07
CA GLU A 132 2.11 5.81 17.86
C GLU A 132 3.59 5.57 18.18
N LEU A 133 4.17 4.50 17.63
CA LEU A 133 5.54 4.07 17.95
C LEU A 133 6.55 4.36 16.83
N ASN A 134 6.07 4.84 15.68
CA ASN A 134 6.94 5.34 14.61
C ASN A 134 7.62 6.64 15.09
N ARG A 135 8.94 6.69 15.00
CA ARG A 135 9.78 7.84 15.41
C ARG A 135 11.00 7.93 14.50
N GLY A 136 11.37 9.16 14.15
CA GLY A 136 12.54 9.46 13.34
C GLY A 136 12.45 8.94 11.90
N GLU A 137 13.60 8.72 11.29
CA GLU A 137 13.71 8.32 9.88
C GLU A 137 13.56 6.81 9.69
N HIS A 138 12.85 6.43 8.62
CA HIS A 138 12.76 5.06 8.15
C HIS A 138 13.60 4.93 6.87
N ILE A 139 14.59 4.04 6.89
CA ILE A 139 15.53 3.83 5.78
C ILE A 139 15.12 2.55 5.03
N ILE A 140 15.06 2.64 3.71
CA ILE A 140 14.80 1.51 2.82
C ILE A 140 16.10 1.20 2.09
N HIS A 141 16.66 0.02 2.34
CA HIS A 141 17.84 -0.45 1.64
C HIS A 141 17.43 -1.13 0.33
N SER A 142 18.05 -0.74 -0.78
CA SER A 142 17.87 -1.38 -2.09
C SER A 142 19.22 -1.50 -2.80
N GLY A 143 19.46 -2.62 -3.47
CA GLY A 143 20.69 -2.89 -4.23
C GLY A 143 21.02 -4.38 -4.25
N PRO A 144 22.16 -4.79 -4.83
CA PRO A 144 22.56 -6.20 -4.89
C PRO A 144 22.64 -6.87 -3.51
N ASP A 145 23.16 -6.16 -2.51
CA ASP A 145 23.29 -6.67 -1.13
C ASP A 145 21.96 -6.66 -0.36
N HIS A 146 21.01 -5.85 -0.81
CA HIS A 146 19.70 -5.67 -0.17
C HIS A 146 18.60 -5.62 -1.24
N PRO A 147 18.21 -6.78 -1.83
CA PRO A 147 17.36 -6.83 -3.02
C PRO A 147 15.87 -6.63 -2.69
N SER A 148 15.55 -5.45 -2.13
CA SER A 148 14.18 -4.97 -1.95
C SER A 148 13.49 -4.90 -3.31
N ARG A 149 12.34 -5.57 -3.41
CA ARG A 149 11.57 -5.69 -4.66
C ARG A 149 10.08 -5.73 -4.38
N ILE A 150 9.31 -5.49 -5.44
CA ILE A 150 7.89 -5.79 -5.52
C ILE A 150 7.71 -7.04 -6.39
N ILE A 151 6.78 -7.91 -6.01
CA ILE A 151 6.43 -9.11 -6.79
C ILE A 151 5.01 -8.92 -7.28
N LEU A 152 4.82 -8.95 -8.61
CA LEU A 152 3.54 -8.73 -9.26
C LEU A 152 3.19 -9.96 -10.11
N PRO A 153 2.02 -10.57 -9.90
CA PRO A 153 1.58 -11.72 -10.70
C PRO A 153 0.88 -11.24 -11.98
N PHE A 154 1.65 -10.92 -13.02
CA PHE A 154 1.09 -10.57 -14.33
C PHE A 154 0.44 -11.80 -14.97
N VAL A 155 -0.75 -11.58 -15.56
CA VAL A 155 -1.47 -12.58 -16.35
C VAL A 155 -1.80 -11.97 -17.71
N GLU A 156 -1.67 -12.76 -18.77
CA GLU A 156 -2.19 -12.36 -20.08
C GLU A 156 -3.70 -12.56 -20.09
N VAL A 157 -4.43 -11.51 -20.44
CA VAL A 157 -5.88 -11.57 -20.63
C VAL A 157 -6.12 -11.47 -22.13
N ASN A 158 -6.71 -12.52 -22.72
CA ASN A 158 -7.20 -12.46 -24.09
C ASN A 158 -8.48 -11.62 -24.07
N VAL A 159 -8.35 -10.34 -24.44
CA VAL A 159 -9.48 -9.41 -24.60
C VAL A 159 -9.87 -9.34 -26.06
#